data_AF-A0A1D2M5M5-F1
#
_entry.id   AF-A0A1D2M5M5-F1
#
_cell.length_a   1.000
_cell.length_b   1.000
_cell.length_c   1.000
_cell.angle_alpha   90.00
_cell.angle_beta   90.00
_cell.angle_gamma   90.00
#
_symmetry.space_group_name_H-M   'P 1'
#
loop_
_entity.id
_entity.type
_entity.pdbx_description
1 polymer ?
#
loop_
_entity_poly.entity_id
_entity_poly.type
_entity_poly.pdbx_seq_one_letter_code
_entity_poly.pdbx_strand_id
1 'polypeptide(L)'
;MTHWCQNPIYRSAIVPTIMTSDRYKEVHKYLHFCNNDEQEEGDRLHKINQLWQMVNANMQRMFRPGRNVCVDESLVLFKGKLFWKQYIPNKASKFGMKIFSIGDSDTGYILFSIIYRGAGHEFMFPKEKYGFVEELR
;
A
#
# COMPACT_ATOMS: atom_id res chain seq x y z
N MET A 1 22.04 4.43 5.33
CA MET A 1 21.74 5.78 4.82
C MET A 1 23.03 6.41 4.32
N THR A 2 23.41 6.10 3.09
CA THR A 2 24.65 6.57 2.45
C THR A 2 24.48 7.88 1.69
N HIS A 3 23.25 8.32 1.43
CA HIS A 3 22.97 9.48 0.57
C HIS A 3 23.56 10.81 1.07
N TRP A 4 23.68 11.00 2.39
CA TRP A 4 24.32 12.17 3.04
C TRP A 4 25.77 11.92 3.44
N CYS A 5 26.37 10.81 2.99
CA CYS A 5 27.78 10.56 3.24
C CYS A 5 28.63 11.64 2.57
N GLN A 6 29.73 12.04 3.21
CA GLN A 6 30.69 12.98 2.64
C GLN A 6 31.68 12.30 1.69
N ASN A 7 31.75 10.95 1.68
CA ASN A 7 32.61 10.22 0.77
C ASN A 7 32.13 10.42 -0.68
N PRO A 8 32.96 10.96 -1.58
CA PRO A 8 32.57 11.25 -2.97
C PRO A 8 32.02 10.05 -3.75
N ILE A 9 32.42 8.82 -3.40
CA ILE A 9 31.98 7.59 -4.08
C ILE A 9 30.51 7.27 -3.76
N TYR A 10 30.06 7.59 -2.54
CA TYR A 10 28.74 7.21 -2.03
C TYR A 10 27.79 8.39 -1.85
N ARG A 11 28.32 9.62 -1.94
CA ARG A 11 27.55 10.85 -1.79
C ARG A 11 26.55 10.98 -2.94
N SER A 12 25.29 11.21 -2.59
CA SER A 12 24.32 11.66 -3.58
C SER A 12 24.56 13.15 -3.89
N ALA A 13 24.58 13.51 -5.17
CA ALA A 13 24.71 14.91 -5.58
C ALA A 13 23.47 15.76 -5.25
N ILE A 14 22.29 15.12 -5.14
CA ILE A 14 20.99 15.80 -5.06
C ILE A 14 20.42 15.77 -3.63
N VAL A 15 20.48 14.61 -2.97
CA VAL A 15 19.78 14.42 -1.69
C VAL A 15 20.22 15.42 -0.61
N PRO A 16 21.52 15.71 -0.42
CA PRO A 16 21.98 16.69 0.56
C PRO A 16 21.60 18.14 0.24
N THR A 17 21.26 18.47 -1.02
CA THR A 17 20.86 19.84 -1.41
C THR A 17 19.39 20.11 -1.12
N ILE A 18 18.57 19.07 -0.94
CA ILE A 18 17.13 19.19 -0.67
C ILE A 18 16.86 19.32 0.83
N MET A 19 17.45 18.44 1.65
CA MET A 19 17.29 18.47 3.10
C MET A 19 18.48 17.80 3.79
N THR A 20 18.71 18.11 5.06
CA THR A 20 19.74 17.44 5.86
C THR A 20 19.32 16.03 6.26
N SER A 21 20.28 15.17 6.57
CA SER A 21 20.03 13.81 7.08
C SER A 21 19.16 13.83 8.33
N ASP A 22 19.41 14.78 9.24
CA ASP A 22 18.71 14.83 10.50
C ASP A 22 17.27 15.30 10.32
N ARG A 23 17.04 16.28 9.44
CA ARG A 23 15.68 16.68 9.05
C ARG A 23 14.90 15.53 8.42
N TYR A 24 15.53 14.76 7.54
CA TYR A 24 14.91 13.57 6.95
C TYR A 24 14.50 12.55 8.02
N LYS A 25 15.38 12.25 8.98
CA LYS A 25 15.11 11.31 10.08
C LYS A 25 13.96 11.80 10.97
N GLU A 26 13.90 13.08 11.27
CA GLU A 26 12.80 13.68 12.05
C GLU A 26 11.47 13.49 11.32
N VAL A 27 11.37 13.93 10.07
CA VAL A 27 10.14 13.80 9.28
C VAL A 27 9.74 12.34 9.18
N HIS A 28 10.68 11.44 8.89
CA HIS A 28 10.42 10.01 8.78
C HIS A 28 9.92 9.39 10.10
N LYS A 29 10.43 9.84 11.25
CA LYS A 29 10.05 9.34 12.57
C LYS A 29 8.64 9.75 12.98
N TYR A 30 8.21 10.96 12.60
CA TYR A 30 6.94 11.55 13.04
C TYR A 30 5.88 11.60 11.94
N LEU A 31 6.13 11.04 10.76
CA LEU A 31 5.15 10.98 9.68
C LEU A 31 3.92 10.16 10.12
N HIS A 32 2.76 10.79 10.09
CA HIS A 32 1.50 10.22 10.55
C HIS A 32 0.33 10.69 9.68
N PHE A 33 -0.67 9.83 9.48
CA PHE A 33 -1.78 10.07 8.53
C PHE A 33 -3.17 9.96 9.16
N CYS A 34 -3.27 9.78 10.48
CA CYS A 34 -4.55 9.63 11.18
C CYS A 34 -4.52 10.38 12.52
N ASN A 35 -5.67 10.47 13.18
CA ASN A 35 -5.76 10.84 14.59
C ASN A 35 -5.82 9.55 15.43
N ASN A 36 -4.93 9.37 16.41
CA ASN A 36 -4.93 8.15 17.24
C ASN A 36 -6.12 8.10 18.20
N ASP A 37 -6.74 9.23 18.52
CA ASP A 37 -7.91 9.30 19.41
C ASP A 37 -9.19 8.77 18.74
N GLU A 38 -9.17 8.67 17.40
CA GLU A 38 -10.28 8.17 16.58
C GLU A 38 -10.13 6.67 16.24
N GLN A 39 -9.19 5.97 16.87
CA GLN A 39 -8.94 4.57 16.53
C GLN A 39 -10.08 3.67 17.05
N GLU A 40 -10.85 3.10 16.12
CA GLU A 40 -11.85 2.09 16.43
C GLU A 40 -11.20 0.75 16.81
N GLU A 41 -11.81 0.06 17.77
CA GLU A 41 -11.35 -1.26 18.19
C GLU A 41 -11.51 -2.26 17.02
N GLY A 42 -10.41 -2.94 16.68
CA GLY A 42 -10.39 -3.92 15.58
C GLY A 42 -10.01 -3.36 14.21
N ASP A 43 -9.96 -2.03 14.00
CA ASP A 43 -9.43 -1.49 12.72
C ASP A 43 -7.90 -1.59 12.68
N ARG A 44 -7.44 -2.68 12.07
CA ARG A 44 -6.02 -2.99 11.90
C ARG A 44 -5.31 -2.04 10.92
N LEU A 45 -6.03 -1.28 10.10
CA LEU A 45 -5.46 -0.36 9.11
C LEU A 45 -5.65 1.11 9.44
N HIS A 46 -6.25 1.48 10.57
CA HIS A 46 -6.57 2.86 10.98
C HIS A 46 -5.49 3.88 10.56
N LYS A 47 -4.22 3.57 10.86
CA LYS A 47 -3.06 4.42 10.60
C LYS A 47 -2.79 4.78 9.14
N ILE A 48 -3.28 3.99 8.20
CA ILE A 48 -3.05 4.17 6.77
C ILE A 48 -4.36 4.17 5.96
N ASN A 49 -5.50 3.84 6.57
CA ASN A 49 -6.75 3.60 5.87
C ASN A 49 -7.22 4.85 5.12
N GLN A 50 -7.15 6.02 5.75
CA GLN A 50 -7.52 7.30 5.12
C GLN A 50 -6.67 7.60 3.87
N LEU A 51 -5.34 7.45 3.99
CA LEU A 51 -4.42 7.64 2.87
C LEU A 51 -4.68 6.61 1.75
N TRP A 52 -4.92 5.35 2.11
CA TRP A 52 -5.19 4.27 1.17
C TRP A 52 -6.47 4.51 0.38
N GLN A 53 -7.54 4.94 1.05
CA GLN A 53 -8.80 5.30 0.42
C GLN A 53 -8.63 6.47 -0.54
N MET A 54 -7.87 7.50 -0.15
CA MET A 54 -7.57 8.65 -1.01
C MET A 54 -6.80 8.24 -2.28
N VAL A 55 -5.81 7.34 -2.14
CA VAL A 55 -5.06 6.81 -3.29
C VAL A 55 -5.98 6.02 -4.22
N ASN A 56 -6.78 5.10 -3.68
CA ASN A 56 -7.73 4.32 -4.48
C ASN A 56 -8.77 5.20 -5.20
N ALA A 57 -9.31 6.21 -4.51
CA ALA A 57 -10.25 7.15 -5.11
C ALA A 57 -9.62 7.92 -6.28
N ASN A 58 -8.37 8.34 -6.13
CA ASN A 58 -7.63 9.01 -7.21
C ASN A 58 -7.32 8.06 -8.37
N MET A 59 -6.91 6.82 -8.13
CA MET A 59 -6.67 5.83 -9.19
C MET A 59 -7.94 5.60 -10.03
N GLN A 60 -9.09 5.40 -9.38
CA GLN A 60 -10.38 5.23 -10.06
C GLN A 60 -10.82 6.45 -10.86
N ARG A 61 -10.49 7.66 -10.39
CA ARG A 61 -10.87 8.92 -11.06
C ARG A 61 -10.01 9.24 -12.27
N MET A 62 -8.73 8.84 -12.25
CA MET A 62 -7.75 9.27 -13.24
C MET A 62 -7.71 8.40 -14.49
N PHE A 63 -8.28 7.18 -14.45
CA PHE A 63 -8.17 6.24 -15.55
C PHE A 63 -9.46 5.46 -15.76
N ARG A 64 -9.88 5.32 -17.02
CA ARG A 64 -11.00 4.45 -17.42
C ARG A 64 -10.41 3.17 -18.02
N PRO A 65 -10.66 1.99 -17.42
CA PRO A 65 -10.11 0.74 -17.93
C PRO A 65 -10.68 0.37 -19.29
N GLY A 66 -9.90 -0.40 -20.03
CA GLY A 66 -10.35 -1.10 -21.23
C GLY A 66 -11.29 -2.25 -20.89
N ARG A 67 -11.51 -3.13 -21.87
CA ARG A 67 -12.41 -4.28 -21.71
C ARG A 67 -11.85 -5.33 -20.74
N ASN A 68 -10.53 -5.48 -20.70
CA ASN A 68 -9.86 -6.56 -20.00
C ASN A 68 -9.19 -6.03 -18.73
N VAL A 69 -9.55 -6.64 -17.60
CA VAL A 69 -8.93 -6.36 -16.30
C VAL A 69 -8.37 -7.64 -15.71
N CYS A 70 -7.28 -7.52 -14.97
CA CYS A 70 -6.64 -8.61 -14.26
C CYS A 70 -6.72 -8.37 -12.75
N VAL A 71 -6.80 -9.45 -11.98
CA VAL A 71 -6.73 -9.44 -10.52
C VAL A 71 -5.49 -10.23 -10.12
N ASP A 72 -4.63 -9.65 -9.30
CA ASP A 72 -3.41 -10.30 -8.84
C ASP A 72 -3.06 -9.96 -7.39
N GLU A 73 -2.22 -10.80 -6.79
CA GLU A 73 -1.69 -10.68 -5.46
C GLU A 73 -0.24 -10.15 -5.48
N SER A 74 -0.06 -9.00 -4.83
CA SER A 74 1.24 -8.40 -4.56
C SER A 74 1.65 -8.57 -3.09
N LEU A 75 2.96 -8.64 -2.84
CA LEU A 75 3.51 -8.71 -1.49
C LEU A 75 4.55 -7.60 -1.29
N VAL A 76 4.22 -6.64 -0.45
CA VAL A 76 5.13 -5.57 -0.05
C VAL A 76 6.01 -6.07 1.08
N LEU A 77 7.33 -6.14 0.85
CA LEU A 77 8.31 -6.56 1.87
C LEU A 77 8.14 -5.70 3.13
N PHE A 78 7.87 -6.37 4.25
CA PHE A 78 7.80 -5.72 5.55
C PHE A 78 8.42 -6.62 6.62
N LYS A 79 9.51 -6.15 7.23
CA LYS A 79 10.26 -6.92 8.24
C LYS A 79 9.87 -6.58 9.68
N GLY A 80 9.03 -5.57 9.90
CA GLY A 80 8.60 -5.16 11.24
C GLY A 80 7.63 -6.14 11.90
N LYS A 81 7.23 -5.78 13.13
CA LYS A 81 6.16 -6.47 13.87
C LYS A 81 4.82 -6.04 13.29
N LEU A 82 4.14 -6.99 12.64
CA LEU A 82 2.81 -6.81 12.09
C LEU A 82 2.05 -8.12 12.23
N PHE A 83 0.92 -8.08 12.93
CA PHE A 83 0.16 -9.27 13.29
C PHE A 83 -0.30 -10.09 12.08
N TRP A 84 -0.72 -9.41 11.02
CA TRP A 84 -1.29 -10.02 9.81
C TRP A 84 -0.28 -10.16 8.65
N LYS A 85 1.02 -10.08 8.94
CA LYS A 85 2.08 -10.32 7.95
C LYS A 85 1.92 -11.71 7.32
N GLN A 86 2.02 -11.79 6.00
CA GLN A 86 1.87 -13.03 5.25
C GLN A 86 3.21 -13.63 4.89
N TYR A 87 3.27 -14.96 4.88
CA TYR A 87 4.37 -15.74 4.33
C TYR A 87 3.94 -16.37 3.00
N ILE A 88 4.64 -16.03 1.92
CA ILE A 88 4.39 -16.58 0.58
C ILE A 88 5.71 -17.15 0.03
N PRO A 89 5.91 -18.48 0.06
CA PRO A 89 7.18 -19.11 -0.28
C PRO A 89 7.73 -18.76 -1.67
N ASN A 90 6.81 -18.59 -2.63
CA ASN A 90 7.12 -18.46 -4.06
C ASN A 90 7.36 -17.00 -4.50
N LYS A 91 7.30 -16.02 -3.59
CA LYS A 91 7.61 -14.62 -3.90
C LYS A 91 9.06 -14.31 -3.48
N ALA A 92 9.71 -13.39 -4.21
CA ALA A 92 11.11 -13.01 -3.96
C ALA A 92 11.33 -12.52 -2.52
N SER A 93 10.42 -11.67 -2.03
CA SER A 93 10.24 -11.49 -0.60
C SER A 93 9.28 -12.56 -0.09
N LYS A 94 9.69 -13.35 0.89
CA LYS A 94 8.82 -14.38 1.47
C LYS A 94 7.85 -13.83 2.52
N PHE A 95 8.17 -12.70 3.16
CA PHE A 95 7.38 -12.11 4.25
C PHE A 95 6.97 -10.67 3.94
N GLY A 96 5.71 -10.32 4.14
CA GLY A 96 5.26 -8.96 3.87
C GLY A 96 3.77 -8.70 4.07
N MET A 97 3.35 -7.50 3.66
CA MET A 97 1.94 -7.12 3.56
C MET A 97 1.40 -7.59 2.22
N LYS A 98 0.38 -8.44 2.26
CA LYS A 98 -0.31 -8.93 1.06
C LYS A 98 -1.34 -7.90 0.60
N ILE A 99 -1.35 -7.60 -0.69
CA ILE A 99 -2.25 -6.63 -1.32
C ILE A 99 -2.88 -7.32 -2.53
N PHE A 100 -4.20 -7.28 -2.62
CA PHE A 100 -4.94 -7.67 -3.81
C PHE A 100 -5.18 -6.43 -4.65
N SER A 101 -4.85 -6.48 -5.94
CA SER A 101 -5.01 -5.33 -6.83
C SER A 101 -5.75 -5.75 -8.09
N ILE A 102 -6.58 -4.84 -8.60
CA ILE A 102 -7.21 -4.94 -9.91
C ILE A 102 -6.49 -3.96 -10.83
N GLY A 103 -6.02 -4.46 -11.96
CA GLY A 103 -5.33 -3.67 -12.97
C GLY A 103 -5.95 -3.80 -14.35
N ASP A 104 -5.76 -2.79 -15.19
CA ASP A 104 -6.06 -2.88 -16.61
C ASP A 104 -5.02 -3.79 -17.30
N SER A 105 -5.49 -4.75 -18.10
CA SER A 105 -4.61 -5.77 -18.69
C SER A 105 -3.70 -5.23 -19.78
N ASP A 106 -4.14 -4.19 -20.50
CA ASP A 106 -3.42 -3.67 -21.66
C ASP A 106 -2.34 -2.66 -21.23
N THR A 107 -2.58 -1.90 -20.16
CA THR A 107 -1.68 -0.83 -19.69
C THR A 107 -0.94 -1.15 -18.39
N GLY A 108 -1.41 -2.14 -17.62
CA GLY A 108 -0.91 -2.44 -16.28
C GLY A 108 -1.30 -1.40 -15.21
N TYR A 109 -2.20 -0.46 -15.53
CA TYR A 109 -2.64 0.56 -14.59
C TYR A 109 -3.47 -0.05 -13.45
N ILE A 110 -3.10 0.23 -12.20
CA ILE A 110 -3.85 -0.24 -11.02
C ILE A 110 -5.09 0.62 -10.84
N LEU A 111 -6.26 0.00 -10.93
CA LEU A 111 -7.56 0.64 -10.78
C LEU A 111 -7.96 0.77 -9.31
N PHE A 112 -7.70 -0.29 -8.54
CA PHE A 112 -8.12 -0.40 -7.16
C PHE A 112 -7.31 -1.48 -6.44
N SER A 113 -7.08 -1.32 -5.14
CA SER A 113 -6.37 -2.31 -4.35
C SER A 113 -6.84 -2.39 -2.91
N ILE A 114 -6.73 -3.58 -2.33
CA ILE A 114 -7.10 -3.86 -0.95
C ILE A 114 -5.94 -4.54 -0.23
N ILE A 115 -5.64 -4.06 0.97
CA ILE A 115 -4.65 -4.66 1.86
C ILE A 115 -5.32 -5.80 2.64
N TYR A 116 -4.72 -6.98 2.61
CA TYR A 116 -5.13 -8.12 3.43
C TYR A 116 -4.88 -7.82 4.92
N ARG A 117 -5.89 -8.06 5.77
CA ARG A 117 -5.84 -7.69 7.20
C ARG A 117 -5.78 -8.87 8.17
N GLY A 118 -5.53 -10.09 7.68
CA GLY A 118 -5.57 -11.32 8.48
C GLY A 118 -6.92 -12.05 8.39
N ALA A 119 -7.00 -13.23 8.99
CA ALA A 119 -8.22 -14.03 9.02
C ALA A 119 -9.34 -13.31 9.80
N GLY A 120 -10.60 -13.53 9.38
CA GLY A 120 -11.79 -12.97 10.00
C GLY A 120 -12.17 -11.55 9.56
N HIS A 121 -11.43 -10.96 8.61
CA HIS A 121 -11.81 -9.67 8.03
C HIS A 121 -12.65 -9.87 6.77
N GLU A 122 -13.90 -9.45 6.82
CA GLU A 122 -14.75 -9.38 5.63
C GLU A 122 -14.34 -8.19 4.76
N PHE A 123 -14.08 -8.46 3.49
CA PHE A 123 -13.90 -7.38 2.53
C PHE A 123 -15.27 -6.78 2.22
N MET A 124 -15.51 -5.58 2.74
CA MET A 124 -16.66 -4.76 2.37
C MET A 124 -16.44 -4.25 0.94
N PHE A 125 -16.79 -5.08 -0.05
CA PHE A 125 -16.90 -4.63 -1.43
C PHE A 125 -18.20 -3.83 -1.56
N PRO A 126 -18.19 -2.64 -2.18
CA PRO A 126 -19.42 -2.01 -2.60
C PRO A 126 -19.99 -2.84 -3.76
N LYS A 127 -20.74 -3.89 -3.40
CA LYS A 127 -21.35 -4.88 -4.32
C LYS A 127 -22.15 -4.18 -5.42
N GLU A 128 -22.80 -3.09 -5.06
CA GLU A 128 -23.69 -2.29 -5.90
C GLU A 128 -22.97 -1.52 -7.02
N LYS A 129 -21.72 -1.09 -6.81
CA LYS A 129 -21.01 -0.21 -7.77
C LYS A 129 -20.45 -0.97 -8.98
N TYR A 130 -20.23 -2.27 -8.85
CA TYR A 130 -19.52 -3.08 -9.85
C TYR A 130 -20.36 -4.23 -10.43
N GLY A 131 -21.66 -4.29 -10.10
CA GLY A 131 -22.59 -5.24 -10.72
C GLY A 131 -22.28 -6.72 -10.41
N PHE A 132 -21.67 -7.01 -9.26
CA PHE A 132 -21.49 -8.40 -8.82
C PHE A 132 -22.86 -9.01 -8.48
N VAL A 133 -23.41 -9.78 -9.41
CA VAL A 133 -24.56 -10.65 -9.19
C VAL A 133 -24.09 -11.80 -8.29
N GLU A 134 -24.81 -12.07 -7.20
CA GLU A 134 -24.55 -13.23 -6.34
C GLU A 134 -24.76 -14.52 -7.12
N GLU A 135 -23.71 -15.07 -7.72
CA GLU A 135 -23.73 -16.45 -8.20
C GLU A 135 -22.33 -17.08 -8.07
N LEU A 136 -22.07 -17.62 -6.87
CA LEU A 136 -21.19 -18.78 -6.69
C LEU A 136 -21.78 -19.64 -5.57
N ARG A 137 -22.63 -20.58 -5.98
CA ARG A 137 -22.97 -21.79 -5.21
C ARG A 137 -21.86 -22.81 -5.34
#